data_AF-T2MBT8-F1
#
_entry.id   AF-T2MBT8-F1
#
_cell.length_a   1.000
_cell.length_b   1.000
_cell.length_c   1.000
_cell.angle_alpha   90.00
_cell.angle_beta   90.00
_cell.angle_gamma   90.00
#
_symmetry.space_group_name_H-M   'P 1'
#
loop_
_entity.id
_entity.type
_entity.pdbx_description
1 polymer ?
#
loop_
_entity_poly.entity_id
_entity_poly.type
_entity_poly.pdbx_seq_one_letter_code
_entity_poly.pdbx_strand_id
1 'polypeptide(L)'
;SHGLKNMSGDYISEMYGIKRLWSQFSILKEKVYNHEGYVLLENFFLMPAALLIGEIIEEVDKVNNGVLSDYTHVWKDVAAALLLNFQPSSFKAELGMFFPSLKKDIKRYIKKCPSSVMTWIKKLKVSGKTIVLITDSYGDYAEFIMSFTFGLDWKESFDYIIVAANKPNFFQDEFKSRNFIKVHEGNLTNVEVADLQKHTLYARGHACQLERVLRSCSDSLKVVYFGDSMKSDIYPPKKFMNWDTVAVLEELEAEKVCFKNNKFNGALSAFKATSKEKQLIASTQWGSFFTDEYDNTSINNYNNNSNDVNYVINTFWADIVCRYSRLAIPLLDYIAGTNYNIVDDISTMADIITSIAFKKILMLNYLEEDKNIDHELFPNHSILRYLVCGPKNCGRTSFLFELAFQFAENEKNVLFISNKQLGSLPCLFNFRSQPSSHSLKRIKIFYTPKPNEFLKLMAEIHLEDLIYDLILVDNFDEIYNHNMKEPLSTATKLCAFLFDAVDYFQSNGARTILAVSITCHSGCTKFIEVLEKQLYNRIEYYPHHSGIGYVIKSSSCLGSDSDSDVIGIHSYFKEGQIWLDL
;
A
#
# COMPACT_ATOMS: atom_id res chain seq x y z
N SER A 1 10.18 22.09 -15.98
CA SER A 1 10.69 22.46 -17.32
C SER A 1 10.28 23.88 -17.65
N HIS A 2 10.87 24.47 -18.69
CA HIS A 2 10.32 25.63 -19.40
C HIS A 2 9.96 25.14 -20.82
N GLY A 3 8.68 25.21 -21.20
CA GLY A 3 8.19 24.39 -22.31
C GLY A 3 8.40 22.90 -22.03
N LEU A 4 8.86 22.15 -23.03
CA LEU A 4 9.28 20.75 -22.87
C LEU A 4 10.77 20.62 -22.52
N LYS A 5 11.51 21.74 -22.45
CA LYS A 5 12.93 21.73 -22.12
C LYS A 5 13.15 21.67 -20.60
N ASN A 6 13.90 20.67 -20.15
CA ASN A 6 14.35 20.60 -18.77
C ASN A 6 15.35 21.73 -18.46
N MET A 7 15.10 22.44 -17.37
CA MET A 7 15.94 23.56 -16.92
C MET A 7 17.09 23.02 -16.07
N SER A 8 18.28 23.62 -16.19
CA SER A 8 19.41 23.28 -15.32
C SER A 8 19.17 23.77 -13.89
N GLY A 9 19.84 23.12 -12.92
CA GLY A 9 19.78 23.54 -11.51
C GLY A 9 20.21 25.00 -11.30
N ASP A 10 21.19 25.48 -12.07
CA ASP A 10 21.67 26.87 -12.02
C ASP A 10 20.58 27.85 -12.47
N TYR A 11 19.94 27.57 -13.60
CA TYR A 11 18.86 28.42 -14.13
C TYR A 11 17.66 28.48 -13.17
N ILE A 12 17.29 27.34 -12.57
CA ILE A 12 16.23 27.29 -11.55
C ILE A 12 16.65 28.13 -10.32
N SER A 13 17.92 28.07 -9.93
CA SER A 13 18.43 28.81 -8.76
C SER A 13 18.53 30.31 -9.02
N GLU A 14 18.78 30.73 -10.26
CA GLU A 14 18.71 32.13 -10.68
C GLU A 14 17.27 32.67 -10.58
N MET A 15 16.29 31.88 -11.01
CA MET A 15 14.87 32.30 -10.99
C MET A 15 14.22 32.22 -9.60
N TYR A 16 14.49 31.17 -8.82
CA TYR A 16 13.80 30.85 -7.56
C TYR A 16 14.70 30.95 -6.32
N GLY A 17 15.91 31.50 -6.49
CA GLY A 17 16.95 31.56 -5.47
C GLY A 17 17.61 30.20 -5.21
N ILE A 18 18.74 30.22 -4.49
CA ILE A 18 19.56 29.03 -4.19
C ILE A 18 18.75 27.93 -3.48
N LYS A 19 17.77 28.31 -2.66
CA LYS A 19 16.90 27.34 -1.97
C LYS A 19 15.77 26.79 -2.86
N ARG A 20 15.66 27.26 -4.10
CA ARG A 20 14.61 26.91 -5.08
C ARG A 20 13.20 26.99 -4.49
N LEU A 21 12.94 28.08 -3.74
CA LEU A 21 11.68 28.26 -3.02
C LEU A 21 10.71 29.06 -3.87
N TRP A 22 9.60 28.42 -4.23
CA TRP A 22 8.48 29.10 -4.87
C TRP A 22 7.56 29.71 -3.80
N SER A 23 7.44 31.03 -3.77
CA SER A 23 6.75 31.77 -2.69
C SER A 23 5.28 31.40 -2.50
N GLN A 24 4.61 30.91 -3.53
CA GLN A 24 3.19 30.58 -3.56
C GLN A 24 2.94 29.14 -3.08
N PHE A 25 4.01 28.36 -2.87
CA PHE A 25 3.90 26.98 -2.43
C PHE A 25 3.27 26.82 -1.03
N SER A 26 3.42 27.82 -0.16
CA SER A 26 2.74 27.86 1.15
C SER A 26 1.23 27.92 0.99
N ILE A 27 0.74 28.79 0.10
CA ILE A 27 -0.69 28.93 -0.23
C ILE A 27 -1.21 27.63 -0.83
N LEU A 28 -0.45 27.03 -1.76
CA LEU A 28 -0.80 25.76 -2.37
C LEU A 28 -0.96 24.64 -1.32
N LYS A 29 -0.01 24.53 -0.39
CA LYS A 29 -0.05 23.55 0.71
C LYS A 29 -1.27 23.69 1.62
N GLU A 30 -1.75 24.92 1.83
CA GLU A 30 -2.87 25.17 2.74
C GLU A 30 -4.23 24.93 2.10
N LYS A 31 -4.39 25.17 0.80
CA LYS A 31 -5.71 25.25 0.17
C LYS A 31 -5.92 24.34 -1.04
N VAL A 32 -4.86 23.76 -1.63
CA VAL A 32 -4.92 22.79 -2.74
C VAL A 32 -5.89 23.21 -3.87
N TYR A 33 -5.74 24.42 -4.41
CA TYR A 33 -6.64 24.99 -5.43
C TYR A 33 -5.88 25.82 -6.46
N ASN A 34 -6.52 26.13 -7.59
CA ASN A 34 -5.94 26.99 -8.63
C ASN A 34 -5.89 28.44 -8.14
N HIS A 35 -4.83 29.16 -8.44
CA HIS A 35 -4.63 30.56 -8.07
C HIS A 35 -4.42 31.41 -9.33
N GLU A 36 -4.52 32.72 -9.23
CA GLU A 36 -4.22 33.63 -10.35
C GLU A 36 -2.79 33.47 -10.89
N GLY A 37 -1.88 32.95 -10.07
CA GLY A 37 -0.46 32.77 -10.40
C GLY A 37 -0.08 31.34 -10.79
N TYR A 38 -1.00 30.36 -10.69
CA TYR A 38 -0.70 28.97 -11.05
C TYR A 38 -1.96 28.13 -11.27
N VAL A 39 -1.83 27.13 -12.13
CA VAL A 39 -2.85 26.09 -12.33
C VAL A 39 -2.32 24.73 -11.91
N LEU A 40 -3.17 23.93 -11.28
CA LEU A 40 -2.87 22.54 -10.93
C LEU A 40 -3.35 21.63 -12.07
N LEU A 41 -2.43 20.84 -12.62
CA LEU A 41 -2.70 19.82 -13.62
C LEU A 41 -2.54 18.45 -12.94
N GLU A 42 -3.63 17.91 -12.40
CA GLU A 42 -3.56 16.79 -11.44
C GLU A 42 -4.22 15.48 -11.89
N ASN A 43 -4.97 15.48 -12.99
CA ASN A 43 -5.73 14.31 -13.42
C ASN A 43 -5.63 14.08 -14.93
N PHE A 44 -6.12 12.92 -15.38
CA PHE A 44 -6.01 12.51 -16.78
C PHE A 44 -6.77 13.39 -17.78
N PHE A 45 -7.76 14.18 -17.34
CA PHE A 45 -8.40 15.19 -18.19
C PHE A 45 -7.50 16.40 -18.44
N LEU A 46 -6.57 16.68 -17.53
CA LEU A 46 -5.66 17.83 -17.59
C LEU A 46 -4.27 17.47 -18.13
N MET A 47 -3.88 16.20 -18.16
CA MET A 47 -2.58 15.79 -18.70
C MET A 47 -2.32 16.27 -20.15
N PRO A 48 -3.29 16.21 -21.10
CA PRO A 48 -3.07 16.76 -22.44
C PRO A 48 -2.74 18.25 -22.43
N ALA A 49 -3.27 19.01 -21.47
CA ALA A 49 -2.97 20.43 -21.34
C ALA A 49 -1.53 20.68 -20.90
N ALA A 50 -0.93 19.82 -20.06
CA ALA A 50 0.47 19.97 -19.68
C ALA A 50 1.41 19.92 -20.90
N LEU A 51 1.18 18.94 -21.78
CA LEU A 51 1.92 18.80 -23.03
C LEU A 51 1.66 19.98 -23.98
N LEU A 52 0.40 20.35 -24.17
CA LEU A 52 0.02 21.45 -25.05
C LEU A 52 0.60 22.80 -24.59
N ILE A 53 0.59 23.08 -23.28
CA ILE A 53 1.26 24.26 -22.70
C ILE A 53 2.75 24.23 -23.03
N GLY A 54 3.39 23.07 -22.85
CA GLY A 54 4.80 22.87 -23.16
C GLY A 54 5.13 23.21 -24.62
N GLU A 55 4.36 22.67 -25.56
CA GLU A 55 4.53 22.91 -27.00
C GLU A 55 4.27 24.37 -27.38
N ILE A 56 3.20 24.98 -26.85
CA ILE A 56 2.87 26.39 -27.14
C ILE A 56 3.99 27.30 -26.65
N ILE A 57 4.56 27.05 -25.46
CA ILE A 57 5.69 27.84 -24.94
C ILE A 57 6.89 27.76 -25.89
N GLU A 58 7.22 26.57 -26.42
CA GLU A 58 8.32 26.44 -27.38
C GLU A 58 8.07 27.21 -28.68
N GLU A 59 6.85 27.20 -29.20
CA GLU A 59 6.50 27.97 -30.40
C GLU A 59 6.52 29.47 -30.15
N VAL A 60 6.01 29.92 -29.00
CA VAL A 60 6.08 31.34 -28.57
C VAL A 60 7.53 31.79 -28.47
N ASP A 61 8.41 30.97 -27.89
CA ASP A 61 9.82 31.30 -27.76
C ASP A 61 10.52 31.35 -29.12
N LYS A 62 10.22 30.43 -30.04
CA LYS A 62 10.75 30.46 -31.42
C LYS A 62 10.40 31.74 -32.13
N VAL A 63 9.14 32.20 -32.03
CA VAL A 63 8.69 33.45 -32.65
C VAL A 63 9.36 34.68 -32.02
N ASN A 64 9.65 34.62 -30.72
CA ASN A 64 10.29 35.71 -29.97
C ASN A 64 11.83 35.62 -29.94
N ASN A 65 12.46 34.87 -30.86
CA ASN A 65 13.91 34.67 -30.92
C ASN A 65 14.54 34.16 -29.61
N GLY A 66 13.81 33.35 -28.84
CA GLY A 66 14.24 32.78 -27.57
C GLY A 66 14.19 33.74 -26.38
N VAL A 67 13.59 34.93 -26.54
CA VAL A 67 13.38 35.87 -25.44
C VAL A 67 12.10 35.49 -24.69
N LEU A 68 12.19 35.41 -23.36
CA LEU A 68 11.02 35.15 -22.49
C LEU A 68 9.90 36.14 -22.81
N SER A 69 8.74 35.60 -23.15
CA SER A 69 7.56 36.37 -23.56
C SER A 69 6.53 36.46 -22.42
N ASP A 70 5.50 37.27 -22.63
CA ASP A 70 4.26 37.16 -21.87
C ASP A 70 3.53 35.87 -22.26
N TYR A 71 3.43 34.93 -21.32
CA TYR A 71 2.71 33.65 -21.50
C TYR A 71 1.28 33.67 -20.94
N THR A 72 0.78 34.81 -20.45
CA THR A 72 -0.54 34.90 -19.80
C THR A 72 -1.71 34.46 -20.68
N HIS A 73 -1.54 34.50 -22.01
CA HIS A 73 -2.54 34.05 -22.97
C HIS A 73 -2.51 32.54 -23.22
N VAL A 74 -1.39 31.86 -22.99
CA VAL A 74 -1.24 30.41 -23.22
C VAL A 74 -2.28 29.64 -22.42
N TRP A 75 -2.39 29.91 -21.12
CA TRP A 75 -3.38 29.24 -20.29
C TRP A 75 -4.82 29.58 -20.69
N LYS A 76 -5.10 30.81 -21.13
CA LYS A 76 -6.45 31.22 -21.54
C LYS A 76 -6.96 30.39 -22.71
N ASP A 77 -6.11 30.21 -23.73
CA ASP A 77 -6.48 29.45 -24.93
C ASP A 77 -6.59 27.94 -24.63
N VAL A 78 -5.64 27.40 -23.85
CA VAL A 78 -5.69 26.00 -23.41
C VAL A 78 -6.91 25.73 -22.54
N ALA A 79 -7.23 26.61 -21.59
CA ALA A 79 -8.41 26.49 -20.75
C ALA A 79 -9.70 26.56 -21.57
N ALA A 80 -9.79 27.43 -22.58
CA ALA A 80 -10.93 27.49 -23.48
C ALA A 80 -11.12 26.17 -24.25
N ALA A 81 -10.03 25.57 -24.74
CA ALA A 81 -10.07 24.27 -25.41
C ALA A 81 -10.50 23.14 -24.46
N LEU A 82 -10.02 23.13 -23.22
CA LEU A 82 -10.43 22.17 -22.19
C LEU A 82 -11.92 22.32 -21.85
N LEU A 83 -12.41 23.54 -21.65
CA LEU A 83 -13.82 23.80 -21.36
C LEU A 83 -14.73 23.32 -22.49
N LEU A 84 -14.37 23.62 -23.74
CA LEU A 84 -15.13 23.18 -24.91
C LEU A 84 -15.31 21.65 -24.94
N ASN A 85 -14.25 20.89 -24.59
CA ASN A 85 -14.25 19.44 -24.67
C ASN A 85 -14.78 18.73 -23.43
N PHE A 86 -14.53 19.27 -22.22
CA PHE A 86 -14.73 18.53 -20.97
C PHE A 86 -15.77 19.14 -20.03
N GLN A 87 -16.24 20.37 -20.28
CA GLN A 87 -17.27 20.95 -19.42
C GLN A 87 -18.55 20.09 -19.46
N PRO A 88 -19.20 19.79 -18.32
CA PRO A 88 -20.34 18.87 -18.27
C PRO A 88 -21.49 19.22 -19.24
N SER A 89 -21.76 20.51 -19.46
CA SER A 89 -22.78 20.97 -20.39
C SER A 89 -22.51 20.61 -21.86
N SER A 90 -21.25 20.37 -22.23
CA SER A 90 -20.86 19.99 -23.59
C SER A 90 -21.34 18.60 -23.98
N PHE A 91 -21.65 17.71 -23.03
CA PHE A 91 -22.15 16.37 -23.35
C PHE A 91 -23.50 16.41 -24.06
N LYS A 92 -24.47 17.15 -23.50
CA LYS A 92 -25.81 17.31 -24.09
C LYS A 92 -25.75 18.10 -25.40
N ALA A 93 -24.93 19.14 -25.43
CA ALA A 93 -24.79 20.03 -26.58
C ALA A 93 -23.91 19.46 -27.70
N GLU A 94 -23.24 18.32 -27.46
CA GLU A 94 -22.30 17.67 -28.39
C GLU A 94 -21.21 18.60 -28.90
N LEU A 95 -20.69 19.44 -28.00
CA LEU A 95 -19.61 20.38 -28.29
C LEU A 95 -18.24 19.70 -28.19
N GLY A 96 -17.27 20.29 -28.89
CA GLY A 96 -15.90 19.78 -28.95
C GLY A 96 -15.79 18.45 -29.68
N MET A 97 -14.71 17.71 -29.39
CA MET A 97 -14.43 16.41 -30.01
C MET A 97 -14.60 15.24 -29.04
N PHE A 98 -14.43 15.48 -27.74
CA PHE A 98 -14.43 14.43 -26.72
C PHE A 98 -15.79 13.72 -26.63
N PHE A 99 -16.85 14.42 -26.22
CA PHE A 99 -18.17 13.81 -26.01
C PHE A 99 -18.80 13.24 -27.29
N PRO A 100 -18.73 13.89 -28.47
CA PRO A 100 -19.21 13.30 -29.71
C PRO A 100 -18.49 11.99 -30.08
N SER A 101 -17.16 11.95 -29.92
CA SER A 101 -16.37 10.73 -30.18
C SER A 101 -16.72 9.61 -29.19
N LEU A 102 -16.90 9.97 -27.92
CA LEU A 102 -17.29 9.05 -26.86
C LEU A 102 -18.68 8.45 -27.08
N LYS A 103 -19.66 9.27 -27.51
CA LYS A 103 -21.01 8.80 -27.87
C LYS A 103 -21.00 7.85 -29.06
N LYS A 104 -20.15 8.15 -30.06
CA LYS A 104 -20.03 7.34 -31.28
C LYS A 104 -19.47 5.93 -31.01
N ASP A 105 -18.49 5.81 -30.12
CA ASP A 105 -17.85 4.52 -29.81
C ASP A 105 -17.39 4.43 -28.35
N ILE A 106 -18.34 4.30 -27.43
CA ILE A 106 -18.05 4.21 -25.98
C ILE A 106 -17.12 3.03 -25.64
N LYS A 107 -17.23 1.91 -26.36
CA LYS A 107 -16.45 0.68 -26.09
C LYS A 107 -14.96 0.89 -26.32
N ARG A 108 -14.59 1.82 -27.19
CA ARG A 108 -13.19 2.19 -27.45
C ARG A 108 -12.55 2.95 -26.28
N TYR A 109 -13.34 3.72 -25.52
CA TYR A 109 -12.80 4.67 -24.54
C TYR A 109 -13.07 4.29 -23.09
N ILE A 110 -14.13 3.52 -22.81
CA ILE A 110 -14.57 3.19 -21.46
C ILE A 110 -14.49 1.69 -21.23
N LYS A 111 -13.78 1.28 -20.17
CA LYS A 111 -13.75 -0.11 -19.69
C LYS A 111 -15.04 -0.42 -18.91
N LYS A 112 -15.56 -1.64 -19.03
CA LYS A 112 -16.68 -2.11 -18.19
C LYS A 112 -16.25 -2.20 -16.72
N CYS A 113 -17.20 -2.03 -15.80
CA CYS A 113 -16.91 -2.24 -14.39
C CYS A 113 -16.56 -3.71 -14.13
N PRO A 114 -15.46 -4.02 -13.43
CA PRO A 114 -15.12 -5.41 -13.09
C PRO A 114 -16.23 -6.08 -12.27
N SER A 115 -16.49 -7.36 -12.54
CA SER A 115 -17.52 -8.13 -11.83
C SER A 115 -17.22 -8.28 -10.35
N SER A 116 -15.94 -8.30 -9.96
CA SER A 116 -15.49 -8.28 -8.57
C SER A 116 -15.99 -7.04 -7.83
N VAL A 117 -15.84 -5.85 -8.43
CA VAL A 117 -16.30 -4.57 -7.87
C VAL A 117 -17.83 -4.54 -7.73
N MET A 118 -18.56 -4.95 -8.77
CA MET A 118 -20.02 -5.03 -8.71
C MET A 118 -20.49 -6.00 -7.62
N THR A 119 -19.83 -7.14 -7.48
CA THR A 119 -20.12 -8.13 -6.43
C THR A 119 -19.80 -7.58 -5.04
N TRP A 120 -18.70 -6.86 -4.89
CA TRP A 120 -18.30 -6.24 -3.64
C TRP A 120 -19.30 -5.16 -3.19
N ILE A 121 -19.72 -4.27 -4.08
CA ILE A 121 -20.76 -3.27 -3.77
C ILE A 121 -22.06 -3.95 -3.32
N LYS A 122 -22.48 -5.03 -4.00
CA LYS A 122 -23.65 -5.83 -3.59
C LYS A 122 -23.47 -6.43 -2.20
N LYS A 123 -22.30 -7.01 -1.90
CA LYS A 123 -21.98 -7.55 -0.56
C LYS A 123 -22.04 -6.47 0.52
N LEU A 124 -21.50 -5.27 0.26
CA LEU A 124 -21.56 -4.15 1.21
C LEU A 124 -23.00 -3.72 1.49
N LYS A 125 -23.86 -3.66 0.47
CA LYS A 125 -25.29 -3.38 0.68
C LYS A 125 -25.98 -4.45 1.51
N VAL A 126 -25.73 -5.73 1.20
CA VAL A 126 -26.28 -6.87 1.96
C VAL A 126 -25.80 -6.87 3.42
N SER A 127 -24.58 -6.41 3.70
CA SER A 127 -24.07 -6.24 5.06
C SER A 127 -24.56 -4.97 5.78
N GLY A 128 -25.52 -4.26 5.18
CA GLY A 128 -26.15 -3.08 5.78
C GLY A 128 -25.38 -1.77 5.60
N LYS A 129 -24.36 -1.74 4.75
CA LYS A 129 -23.65 -0.49 4.41
C LYS A 129 -24.47 0.34 3.43
N THR A 130 -24.46 1.66 3.64
CA THR A 130 -25.07 2.62 2.72
C THR A 130 -24.05 3.02 1.67
N ILE A 131 -24.37 2.86 0.39
CA ILE A 131 -23.48 3.17 -0.73
C ILE A 131 -23.93 4.46 -1.39
N VAL A 132 -23.01 5.42 -1.54
CA VAL A 132 -23.29 6.75 -2.11
C VAL A 132 -22.40 6.98 -3.32
N LEU A 133 -22.99 7.44 -4.43
CA LEU A 133 -22.25 7.97 -5.58
C LEU A 133 -22.26 9.50 -5.53
N ILE A 134 -21.09 10.13 -5.59
CA ILE A 134 -20.92 11.59 -5.67
C ILE A 134 -20.06 11.93 -6.89
N THR A 135 -20.61 12.65 -7.86
CA THR A 135 -19.93 12.96 -9.12
C THR A 135 -20.19 14.39 -9.59
N ASP A 136 -19.19 15.02 -10.21
CA ASP A 136 -19.32 16.33 -10.85
C ASP A 136 -19.98 16.27 -12.23
N SER A 137 -20.09 15.07 -12.80
CA SER A 137 -20.82 14.81 -14.04
C SER A 137 -22.28 15.22 -13.91
N TYR A 138 -22.87 15.73 -14.99
CA TYR A 138 -24.31 15.95 -15.07
C TYR A 138 -25.05 14.62 -15.24
N GLY A 139 -26.36 14.62 -14.92
CA GLY A 139 -27.16 13.40 -14.82
C GLY A 139 -27.24 12.60 -16.13
N ASP A 140 -27.26 13.29 -17.26
CA ASP A 140 -27.27 12.69 -18.60
C ASP A 140 -25.95 11.94 -18.92
N TYR A 141 -24.81 12.55 -18.63
CA TYR A 141 -23.51 11.92 -18.82
C TYR A 141 -23.28 10.76 -17.85
N ALA A 142 -23.66 10.95 -16.57
CA ALA A 142 -23.60 9.90 -15.56
C ALA A 142 -24.47 8.70 -15.96
N GLU A 143 -25.71 8.92 -16.42
CA GLU A 143 -26.59 7.85 -16.91
C GLU A 143 -25.95 7.09 -18.09
N PHE A 144 -25.38 7.82 -19.06
CA PHE A 144 -24.74 7.23 -20.24
C PHE A 144 -23.56 6.32 -19.88
N ILE A 145 -22.66 6.81 -19.02
CA ILE A 145 -21.47 6.05 -18.58
C ILE A 145 -21.86 4.90 -17.67
N MET A 146 -22.74 5.12 -16.69
CA MET A 146 -23.11 4.09 -15.71
C MET A 146 -23.94 2.98 -16.34
N SER A 147 -24.85 3.30 -17.27
CA SER A 147 -25.61 2.29 -18.03
C SER A 147 -24.68 1.39 -18.83
N PHE A 148 -23.60 1.93 -19.39
CA PHE A 148 -22.61 1.14 -20.06
C PHE A 148 -21.74 0.35 -19.07
N THR A 149 -21.21 0.96 -18.02
CA THR A 149 -20.20 0.32 -17.15
C THR A 149 -20.80 -0.68 -16.16
N PHE A 150 -21.93 -0.37 -15.54
CA PHE A 150 -22.60 -1.16 -14.50
C PHE A 150 -23.85 -1.90 -15.00
N GLY A 151 -24.50 -1.42 -16.06
CA GLY A 151 -25.77 -1.97 -16.56
C GLY A 151 -26.95 -1.00 -16.38
N LEU A 152 -28.11 -1.33 -16.95
CA LEU A 152 -29.28 -0.43 -16.96
C LEU A 152 -29.88 -0.21 -15.56
N ASP A 153 -29.67 -1.16 -14.66
CA ASP A 153 -30.12 -1.18 -13.27
C ASP A 153 -29.08 -0.59 -12.30
N TRP A 154 -28.04 0.09 -12.80
CA TRP A 154 -26.93 0.59 -11.97
C TRP A 154 -27.37 1.40 -10.75
N LYS A 155 -28.49 2.13 -10.83
CA LYS A 155 -29.03 2.94 -9.74
C LYS A 155 -29.36 2.10 -8.50
N GLU A 156 -29.73 0.83 -8.67
CA GLU A 156 -29.98 -0.10 -7.57
C GLU A 156 -28.71 -0.43 -6.77
N SER A 157 -27.53 -0.20 -7.35
CA SER A 157 -26.24 -0.40 -6.67
C SER A 157 -25.91 0.73 -5.68
N PHE A 158 -26.64 1.85 -5.68
CA PHE A 158 -26.36 3.02 -4.85
C PHE A 158 -27.61 3.44 -4.08
N ASP A 159 -27.50 3.60 -2.77
CA ASP A 159 -28.60 4.14 -1.95
C ASP A 159 -28.85 5.61 -2.28
N TYR A 160 -27.80 6.41 -2.43
CA TYR A 160 -27.90 7.84 -2.77
C TYR A 160 -27.00 8.18 -3.95
N ILE A 161 -27.52 8.98 -4.89
CA ILE A 161 -26.82 9.37 -6.11
C ILE A 161 -26.84 10.90 -6.23
N ILE A 162 -25.66 11.50 -6.21
CA ILE A 162 -25.45 12.95 -6.27
C ILE A 162 -24.62 13.26 -7.52
N VAL A 163 -25.25 13.90 -8.50
CA VAL A 163 -24.63 14.38 -9.75
C VAL A 163 -24.42 15.90 -9.68
N ALA A 164 -23.64 16.49 -10.57
CA ALA A 164 -23.30 17.91 -10.53
C ALA A 164 -22.89 18.38 -9.11
N ALA A 165 -22.09 17.56 -8.43
CA ALA A 165 -21.72 17.76 -7.04
C ALA A 165 -20.93 19.06 -6.85
N ASN A 166 -20.19 19.55 -7.84
CA ASN A 166 -19.35 20.74 -7.76
C ASN A 166 -18.26 20.60 -6.67
N LYS A 167 -17.52 19.49 -6.68
CA LYS A 167 -16.36 19.31 -5.81
C LYS A 167 -15.25 20.29 -6.24
N PRO A 168 -14.42 20.79 -5.31
CA PRO A 168 -14.40 20.52 -3.87
C PRO A 168 -15.48 21.26 -3.07
N ASN A 169 -16.21 22.20 -3.68
CA ASN A 169 -17.19 23.05 -3.01
C ASN A 169 -18.33 22.26 -2.33
N PHE A 170 -18.60 21.03 -2.77
CA PHE A 170 -19.52 20.12 -2.07
C PHE A 170 -19.18 19.90 -0.58
N PHE A 171 -17.90 19.99 -0.22
CA PHE A 171 -17.40 19.74 1.14
C PHE A 171 -17.06 21.02 1.92
N GLN A 172 -16.88 22.15 1.22
CA GLN A 172 -16.36 23.36 1.83
C GLN A 172 -17.46 24.14 2.56
N ASP A 173 -17.18 24.54 3.80
CA ASP A 173 -18.13 25.24 4.68
C ASP A 173 -18.75 26.49 4.05
N GLU A 174 -18.00 27.20 3.20
CA GLU A 174 -18.49 28.41 2.49
C GLU A 174 -19.71 28.14 1.60
N PHE A 175 -19.89 26.89 1.15
CA PHE A 175 -20.99 26.45 0.28
C PHE A 175 -22.07 25.64 0.99
N LYS A 176 -22.07 25.63 2.33
CA LYS A 176 -23.00 24.84 3.15
C LYS A 176 -24.48 25.19 2.95
N SER A 177 -24.78 26.38 2.43
CA SER A 177 -26.14 26.85 2.10
C SER A 177 -26.70 26.27 0.81
N ARG A 178 -25.89 25.57 0.00
CA ARG A 178 -26.34 24.99 -1.26
C ARG A 178 -27.16 23.72 -1.01
N ASN A 179 -28.46 23.80 -1.28
CA ASN A 179 -29.38 22.67 -1.10
C ASN A 179 -29.30 21.66 -2.25
N PHE A 180 -29.68 20.42 -1.97
CA PHE A 180 -29.91 19.40 -3.00
C PHE A 180 -31.12 19.77 -3.85
N ILE A 181 -31.04 19.48 -5.15
CA ILE A 181 -32.18 19.55 -6.07
C ILE A 181 -32.46 18.18 -6.66
N LYS A 182 -33.73 17.86 -6.92
CA LYS A 182 -34.07 16.59 -7.59
C LYS A 182 -33.67 16.66 -9.07
N VAL A 183 -33.24 15.53 -9.62
CA VAL A 183 -33.00 15.38 -11.07
C VAL A 183 -34.16 14.59 -11.67
N HIS A 184 -34.73 15.09 -12.77
CA HIS A 184 -35.79 14.42 -13.52
C HIS A 184 -35.32 14.19 -14.96
N GLU A 185 -35.32 12.93 -15.42
CA GLU A 185 -34.88 12.56 -16.78
C GLU A 185 -33.51 13.14 -17.15
N GLY A 186 -32.55 13.11 -16.22
CA GLY A 186 -31.20 13.64 -16.40
C GLY A 186 -31.08 15.17 -16.34
N ASN A 187 -32.18 15.91 -16.24
CA ASN A 187 -32.19 17.37 -16.16
C ASN A 187 -32.36 17.86 -14.71
N LEU A 188 -31.67 18.96 -14.39
CA LEU A 188 -31.79 19.65 -13.11
C LEU A 188 -33.20 20.24 -12.98
N THR A 189 -33.85 20.01 -11.84
CA THR A 189 -35.10 20.70 -11.49
C THR A 189 -34.81 21.96 -10.67
N ASN A 190 -35.81 22.83 -10.53
CA ASN A 190 -35.74 24.00 -9.65
C ASN A 190 -36.28 23.72 -8.23
N VAL A 191 -36.46 22.44 -7.87
CA VAL A 191 -37.05 22.05 -6.59
C VAL A 191 -35.94 21.64 -5.64
N GLU A 192 -35.65 22.52 -4.68
CA GLU A 192 -34.77 22.21 -3.57
C GLU A 192 -35.44 21.22 -2.61
N VAL A 193 -34.65 20.29 -2.07
CA VAL A 193 -35.14 19.25 -1.17
C VAL A 193 -34.33 19.24 0.11
N ALA A 194 -35.03 19.07 1.23
CA ALA A 194 -34.41 18.92 2.55
C ALA A 194 -33.95 17.48 2.81
N ASP A 195 -34.70 16.51 2.28
CA ASP A 195 -34.49 15.08 2.50
C ASP A 195 -34.24 14.32 1.20
N LEU A 196 -33.44 13.25 1.31
CA LEU A 196 -33.06 12.41 0.18
C LEU A 196 -33.76 11.06 0.26
N GLN A 197 -34.32 10.62 -0.85
CA GLN A 197 -34.93 9.32 -1.03
C GLN A 197 -33.94 8.38 -1.72
N LYS A 198 -33.98 7.10 -1.32
CA LYS A 198 -33.07 6.12 -1.92
C LYS A 198 -33.33 5.95 -3.42
N HIS A 199 -32.27 5.62 -4.17
CA HIS A 199 -32.30 5.34 -5.61
C HIS A 199 -32.81 6.51 -6.48
N THR A 200 -32.90 7.71 -5.92
CA THR A 200 -33.25 8.94 -6.62
C THR A 200 -32.00 9.75 -6.94
N LEU A 201 -31.94 10.33 -8.14
CA LEU A 201 -30.85 11.23 -8.51
C LEU A 201 -31.10 12.62 -7.94
N TYR A 202 -30.10 13.13 -7.26
CA TYR A 202 -30.03 14.49 -6.75
C TYR A 202 -28.84 15.20 -7.37
N ALA A 203 -28.90 16.53 -7.39
CA ALA A 203 -27.78 17.35 -7.80
C ALA A 203 -27.46 18.45 -6.79
N ARG A 204 -26.26 19.01 -6.90
CA ARG A 204 -25.75 20.07 -6.02
C ARG A 204 -25.61 19.59 -4.56
N GLY A 205 -26.25 20.28 -3.61
CA GLY A 205 -26.21 19.95 -2.19
C GLY A 205 -24.91 20.27 -1.47
N HIS A 206 -24.79 19.78 -0.24
CA HIS A 206 -23.59 19.91 0.56
C HIS A 206 -23.39 18.65 1.41
N ALA A 207 -22.14 18.28 1.69
CA ALA A 207 -21.78 17.10 2.46
C ALA A 207 -22.43 17.07 3.84
N CYS A 208 -22.53 18.20 4.55
CA CYS A 208 -23.26 18.27 5.83
C CYS A 208 -24.74 17.88 5.72
N GLN A 209 -25.41 18.26 4.63
CA GLN A 209 -26.81 17.90 4.43
C GLN A 209 -26.93 16.39 4.17
N LEU A 210 -26.03 15.82 3.38
CA LEU A 210 -25.96 14.38 3.17
C LEU A 210 -25.69 13.64 4.49
N GLU A 211 -24.71 14.10 5.28
CA GLU A 211 -24.35 13.49 6.55
C GLU A 211 -25.53 13.48 7.54
N ARG A 212 -26.32 14.56 7.59
CA ARG A 212 -27.55 14.62 8.38
C ARG A 212 -28.55 13.54 7.96
N VAL A 213 -28.73 13.32 6.66
CA VAL A 213 -29.59 12.24 6.15
C VAL A 213 -29.03 10.87 6.53
N LEU A 214 -27.72 10.65 6.39
CA LEU A 214 -27.08 9.38 6.73
C LEU A 214 -27.14 9.07 8.23
N ARG A 215 -26.99 10.07 9.10
CA ARG A 215 -27.12 9.92 10.56
C ARG A 215 -28.54 9.59 11.02
N SER A 216 -29.56 10.00 10.25
CA SER A 216 -30.94 9.59 10.55
C SER A 216 -31.16 8.07 10.43
N CYS A 217 -30.23 7.36 9.77
CA CYS A 217 -30.25 5.92 9.60
C CYS A 217 -29.26 5.17 10.52
N SER A 218 -28.38 5.86 11.27
CA SER A 218 -27.36 5.22 12.10
C SER A 218 -26.80 6.15 13.20
N ASP A 219 -26.78 5.66 14.44
CA ASP A 219 -26.26 6.40 15.60
C ASP A 219 -24.74 6.64 15.58
N SER A 220 -23.98 5.81 14.85
CA SER A 220 -22.52 5.92 14.71
C SER A 220 -22.13 5.93 13.22
N LEU A 221 -22.26 7.10 12.58
CA LEU A 221 -21.85 7.28 11.20
C LEU A 221 -20.32 7.34 11.07
N LYS A 222 -19.78 6.39 10.31
CA LYS A 222 -18.41 6.43 9.76
C LYS A 222 -18.49 6.42 8.24
N VAL A 223 -17.68 7.25 7.59
CA VAL A 223 -17.69 7.41 6.13
C VAL A 223 -16.29 7.14 5.59
N VAL A 224 -16.23 6.27 4.57
CA VAL A 224 -15.03 6.03 3.76
C VAL A 224 -15.34 6.51 2.35
N TYR A 225 -14.60 7.50 1.86
CA TYR A 225 -14.79 8.13 0.57
C TYR A 225 -13.68 7.72 -0.41
N PHE A 226 -14.06 7.22 -1.58
CA PHE A 226 -13.14 6.76 -2.61
C PHE A 226 -13.09 7.77 -3.75
N GLY A 227 -11.90 8.14 -4.21
CA GLY A 227 -11.75 8.95 -5.41
C GLY A 227 -10.31 9.12 -5.88
N ASP A 228 -10.17 9.71 -7.05
CA ASP A 228 -8.92 9.83 -7.81
C ASP A 228 -8.33 11.24 -7.76
N SER A 229 -9.15 12.27 -7.54
CA SER A 229 -8.68 13.65 -7.49
C SER A 229 -8.14 14.04 -6.10
N MET A 230 -6.86 14.40 -6.05
CA MET A 230 -6.26 14.91 -4.81
C MET A 230 -6.95 16.18 -4.30
N LYS A 231 -7.25 17.10 -5.20
CA LYS A 231 -7.93 18.37 -4.91
C LYS A 231 -9.41 18.23 -4.58
N SER A 232 -10.14 17.32 -5.21
CA SER A 232 -11.61 17.26 -5.11
C SER A 232 -12.11 16.11 -4.23
N ASP A 233 -11.35 15.02 -4.12
CA ASP A 233 -11.81 13.76 -3.56
C ASP A 233 -10.98 13.26 -2.35
N ILE A 234 -9.74 13.73 -2.19
CA ILE A 234 -8.87 13.29 -1.07
C ILE A 234 -8.72 14.39 -0.02
N TYR A 235 -8.25 15.57 -0.42
CA TYR A 235 -8.07 16.68 0.50
C TYR A 235 -9.39 17.15 1.15
N PRO A 236 -10.47 17.49 0.40
CA PRO A 236 -11.64 18.12 0.99
C PRO A 236 -12.47 17.24 1.95
N PRO A 237 -12.79 15.96 1.63
CA PRO A 237 -13.57 15.14 2.55
C PRO A 237 -12.86 14.93 3.88
N LYS A 238 -11.52 14.74 3.86
CA LYS A 238 -10.75 14.62 5.08
C LYS A 238 -10.65 15.94 5.83
N LYS A 239 -10.37 17.04 5.13
CA LYS A 239 -10.14 18.36 5.74
C LYS A 239 -11.39 18.97 6.37
N PHE A 240 -12.51 18.93 5.67
CA PHE A 240 -13.73 19.66 6.06
C PHE A 240 -14.78 18.77 6.72
N MET A 241 -14.82 17.48 6.40
CA MET A 241 -15.81 16.55 6.94
C MET A 241 -15.21 15.50 7.88
N ASN A 242 -13.88 15.42 7.98
CA ASN A 242 -13.16 14.36 8.68
C ASN A 242 -13.59 12.93 8.25
N TRP A 243 -14.01 12.77 7.00
CA TRP A 243 -14.26 11.44 6.43
C TRP A 243 -12.93 10.74 6.16
N ASP A 244 -12.88 9.43 6.35
CA ASP A 244 -11.72 8.66 5.89
C ASP A 244 -11.74 8.62 4.37
N THR A 245 -10.58 8.70 3.74
CA THR A 245 -10.48 8.66 2.28
C THR A 245 -9.59 7.53 1.81
N VAL A 246 -9.90 7.02 0.63
CA VAL A 246 -9.10 6.04 -0.09
C VAL A 246 -8.81 6.62 -1.47
N ALA A 247 -7.52 6.82 -1.75
CA ALA A 247 -7.05 7.34 -3.02
C ALA A 247 -7.02 6.22 -4.07
N VAL A 248 -7.65 6.45 -5.21
CA VAL A 248 -7.58 5.55 -6.38
C VAL A 248 -6.59 6.16 -7.37
N LEU A 249 -5.45 5.49 -7.56
CA LEU A 249 -4.28 6.03 -8.27
C LEU A 249 -3.70 5.00 -9.23
N GLU A 250 -4.04 5.10 -10.52
CA GLU A 250 -3.52 4.20 -11.56
C GLU A 250 -1.98 4.21 -11.64
N GLU A 251 -1.34 5.30 -11.19
CA GLU A 251 0.12 5.43 -11.04
C GLU A 251 0.74 4.31 -10.20
N LEU A 252 -0.01 3.75 -9.26
CA LEU A 252 0.41 2.61 -8.43
C LEU A 252 0.55 1.30 -9.21
N GLU A 253 0.03 1.20 -10.44
CA GLU A 253 0.25 0.06 -11.33
C GLU A 253 1.57 0.15 -12.10
N ALA A 254 2.14 1.36 -12.22
CA ALA A 254 3.33 1.63 -13.01
C ALA A 254 4.57 1.97 -12.16
N GLU A 255 4.39 2.72 -11.08
CA GLU A 255 5.49 3.30 -10.30
C GLU A 255 5.74 2.60 -8.96
N LYS A 256 7.02 2.52 -8.58
CA LYS A 256 7.41 2.02 -7.26
C LYS A 256 7.15 3.09 -6.22
N VAL A 257 6.30 2.79 -5.26
CA VAL A 257 6.01 3.69 -4.15
C VAL A 257 7.10 3.60 -3.09
N CYS A 258 7.84 4.68 -2.89
CA CYS A 258 8.73 4.87 -1.76
C CYS A 258 8.41 6.21 -1.08
N PHE A 259 7.36 6.23 -0.24
CA PHE A 259 7.07 7.43 0.55
C PHE A 259 8.15 7.62 1.61
N LYS A 260 8.96 8.65 1.44
CA LYS A 260 10.07 8.95 2.35
C LYS A 260 9.51 9.69 3.56
N ASN A 261 8.89 8.95 4.51
CA ASN A 261 8.64 9.35 5.91
C ASN A 261 7.80 8.35 6.76
N ASN A 262 7.54 7.10 6.32
CA ASN A 262 6.88 6.02 7.10
C ASN A 262 5.53 6.34 7.80
N LYS A 263 4.97 7.55 7.68
CA LYS A 263 3.71 7.96 8.32
C LYS A 263 2.46 7.59 7.54
N PHE A 264 2.62 7.19 6.28
CA PHE A 264 1.49 6.80 5.45
C PHE A 264 1.19 5.32 5.62
N ASN A 265 -0.02 5.06 6.13
CA ASN A 265 -0.50 3.78 6.60
C ASN A 265 -1.05 2.86 5.48
N GLY A 266 -0.62 3.02 4.23
CA GLY A 266 -0.84 1.98 3.22
C GLY A 266 -1.02 2.50 1.79
N ALA A 267 -0.15 2.06 0.89
CA ALA A 267 -0.41 2.08 -0.55
C ALA A 267 -0.39 0.65 -1.07
N LEU A 268 -1.45 0.19 -1.72
CA LEU A 268 -1.50 -1.07 -2.46
C LEU A 268 -0.95 -0.82 -3.86
N SER A 269 0.10 -1.55 -4.23
CA SER A 269 0.70 -1.46 -5.55
C SER A 269 0.90 -2.88 -6.06
N ALA A 270 0.43 -3.17 -7.27
CA ALA A 270 0.89 -4.33 -8.01
C ALA A 270 1.29 -3.84 -9.39
N PHE A 271 2.50 -4.19 -9.83
CA PHE A 271 3.06 -3.75 -11.11
C PHE A 271 2.40 -4.50 -12.27
N LYS A 272 1.08 -4.34 -12.45
CA LYS A 272 0.28 -5.06 -13.44
C LYS A 272 0.21 -4.35 -14.79
N ALA A 273 0.55 -3.05 -14.82
CA ALA A 273 0.51 -2.29 -16.06
C ALA A 273 1.44 -2.93 -17.10
N THR A 274 0.91 -3.15 -18.30
CA THR A 274 1.71 -3.55 -19.47
C THR A 274 2.77 -2.50 -19.78
N SER A 275 3.82 -2.85 -20.51
CA SER A 275 4.84 -1.86 -20.91
C SER A 275 4.25 -0.64 -21.65
N LYS A 276 3.16 -0.84 -22.39
CA LYS A 276 2.43 0.24 -23.07
C LYS A 276 1.64 1.10 -22.09
N GLU A 277 0.96 0.51 -21.11
CA GLU A 277 0.25 1.25 -20.06
C GLU A 277 1.22 2.03 -19.18
N LYS A 278 2.38 1.45 -18.83
CA LYS A 278 3.43 2.16 -18.09
C LYS A 278 3.91 3.42 -18.80
N GLN A 279 4.03 3.39 -20.12
CA GLN A 279 4.39 4.58 -20.91
C GLN A 279 3.31 5.67 -20.91
N LEU A 280 2.05 5.32 -20.63
CA LEU A 280 0.94 6.27 -20.55
C LEU A 280 0.76 6.83 -19.13
N ILE A 281 1.01 5.99 -18.13
CA ILE A 281 0.80 6.30 -16.71
C ILE A 281 2.01 7.04 -16.12
N ALA A 282 3.23 6.57 -16.39
CA ALA A 282 4.45 7.18 -15.85
C ALA A 282 5.03 8.19 -16.83
N SER A 283 5.35 9.39 -16.33
CA SER A 283 5.94 10.44 -17.17
C SER A 283 7.44 10.22 -17.37
N THR A 284 7.88 10.17 -18.63
CA THR A 284 9.30 10.24 -18.98
C THR A 284 9.83 11.68 -19.02
N GLN A 285 8.92 12.67 -19.07
CA GLN A 285 9.26 14.09 -19.19
C GLN A 285 9.39 14.77 -17.82
N TRP A 286 8.43 14.54 -16.92
CA TRP A 286 8.33 15.22 -15.62
C TRP A 286 8.56 14.30 -14.42
N GLY A 287 8.97 13.06 -14.67
CA GLY A 287 9.34 12.11 -13.62
C GLY A 287 8.15 11.45 -12.94
N SER A 288 8.41 10.92 -11.74
CA SER A 288 7.46 10.13 -10.97
C SER A 288 6.35 10.99 -10.37
N PHE A 289 5.13 10.43 -10.33
CA PHE A 289 4.04 11.02 -9.57
C PHE A 289 4.34 11.08 -8.08
N PHE A 290 5.06 10.08 -7.54
CA PHE A 290 5.26 9.92 -6.10
C PHE A 290 6.51 10.60 -5.55
N THR A 291 7.59 10.59 -6.30
CA THR A 291 8.89 11.04 -5.81
C THR A 291 9.62 11.94 -6.79
N ASP A 292 10.41 12.86 -6.26
CA ASP A 292 11.33 13.69 -7.04
C ASP A 292 12.78 13.49 -6.53
N GLU A 293 13.75 13.65 -7.40
CA GLU A 293 15.17 13.55 -7.06
C GLU A 293 15.77 14.93 -6.86
N TYR A 294 16.17 15.23 -5.62
CA TYR A 294 16.81 16.48 -5.27
C TYR A 294 18.34 16.34 -5.33
N ASP A 295 18.93 16.91 -6.38
CA ASP A 295 20.38 17.09 -6.48
C ASP A 295 20.84 18.27 -5.62
N ASN A 296 21.60 17.96 -4.57
CA ASN A 296 22.08 18.91 -3.56
C ASN A 296 23.50 19.44 -3.85
N THR A 297 24.07 19.13 -5.03
CA THR A 297 25.41 19.56 -5.45
C THR A 297 25.62 21.07 -5.39
N SER A 298 24.56 21.88 -5.56
CA SER A 298 24.64 23.34 -5.49
C SER A 298 24.71 23.90 -4.06
N ILE A 299 24.25 23.15 -3.04
CA ILE A 299 24.28 23.58 -1.63
C ILE A 299 25.54 23.08 -0.91
N ASN A 300 26.06 21.91 -1.31
CA ASN A 300 27.21 21.27 -0.67
C ASN A 300 28.58 21.84 -1.08
N ASN A 301 28.66 22.78 -2.02
CA ASN A 301 29.92 23.46 -2.36
C ASN A 301 30.52 24.32 -1.22
N TYR A 302 29.88 24.37 -0.04
CA TYR A 302 30.43 24.98 1.18
C TYR A 302 31.00 23.99 2.20
N ASN A 303 30.80 22.67 2.04
CA ASN A 303 31.36 21.65 2.91
C ASN A 303 32.01 20.55 2.06
N ASN A 304 33.34 20.61 1.93
CA ASN A 304 34.19 19.68 1.18
C ASN A 304 34.25 18.25 1.77
N ASN A 305 33.11 17.64 2.10
CA ASN A 305 33.01 16.25 2.49
C ASN A 305 31.59 15.74 2.23
N SER A 306 31.32 15.13 1.08
CA SER A 306 30.18 14.22 0.96
C SER A 306 30.32 13.29 -0.23
N ASN A 307 30.19 11.99 0.03
CA ASN A 307 29.75 11.02 -0.95
C ASN A 307 28.45 11.54 -1.60
N ASP A 308 28.37 11.51 -2.93
CA ASP A 308 27.17 11.87 -3.69
C ASP A 308 25.99 10.99 -3.27
N VAL A 309 25.05 11.55 -2.51
CA VAL A 309 23.78 10.88 -2.18
C VAL A 309 22.65 11.72 -2.77
N ASN A 310 22.04 11.22 -3.86
CA ASN A 310 20.80 11.78 -4.40
C ASN A 310 19.70 11.68 -3.33
N TYR A 311 19.12 12.82 -2.95
CA TYR A 311 18.02 12.84 -1.99
C TYR A 311 16.69 12.70 -2.72
N VAL A 312 16.09 11.51 -2.69
CA VAL A 312 14.70 11.34 -3.11
C VAL A 312 13.78 12.09 -2.13
N ILE A 313 12.76 12.81 -2.58
CA ILE A 313 11.74 13.46 -1.75
C ILE A 313 10.33 13.13 -2.26
N ASN A 314 9.31 13.27 -1.43
CA ASN A 314 7.92 13.15 -1.89
C ASN A 314 7.56 14.35 -2.77
N THR A 315 6.83 14.11 -3.87
CA THR A 315 6.15 15.18 -4.59
C THR A 315 5.04 15.81 -3.74
N PHE A 316 4.51 16.94 -4.20
CA PHE A 316 3.32 17.55 -3.57
C PHE A 316 2.13 16.59 -3.53
N TRP A 317 1.87 15.85 -4.62
CA TRP A 317 0.74 14.91 -4.69
C TRP A 317 0.92 13.72 -3.76
N ALA A 318 2.12 13.12 -3.72
CA ALA A 318 2.45 12.08 -2.75
C ALA A 318 2.23 12.54 -1.31
N ASP A 319 2.61 13.78 -1.02
CA ASP A 319 2.43 14.37 0.30
C ASP A 319 0.95 14.61 0.65
N ILE A 320 0.10 15.00 -0.32
CA ILE A 320 -1.35 15.05 -0.13
C ILE A 320 -1.92 13.66 0.17
N VAL A 321 -1.54 12.63 -0.60
CA VAL A 321 -1.94 11.23 -0.35
C VAL A 321 -1.54 10.82 1.06
N CYS A 322 -0.29 11.07 1.44
CA CYS A 322 0.26 10.69 2.74
C CYS A 322 -0.48 11.32 3.93
N ARG A 323 -0.97 12.55 3.78
CA ARG A 323 -1.60 13.31 4.87
C ARG A 323 -3.10 13.08 4.97
N TYR A 324 -3.77 12.96 3.83
CA TYR A 324 -5.23 13.06 3.77
C TYR A 324 -5.91 11.74 3.42
N SER A 325 -5.16 10.76 2.93
CA SER A 325 -5.67 9.42 2.65
C SER A 325 -5.38 8.45 3.78
N ARG A 326 -6.28 7.48 3.97
CA ARG A 326 -6.04 6.32 4.85
C ARG A 326 -5.36 5.19 4.10
N LEU A 327 -5.69 5.03 2.81
CA LEU A 327 -5.19 3.98 1.95
C LEU A 327 -5.11 4.51 0.51
N ALA A 328 -4.06 4.16 -0.23
CA ALA A 328 -4.02 4.37 -1.68
C ALA A 328 -4.08 3.03 -2.39
N ILE A 329 -4.86 2.92 -3.45
CA ILE A 329 -5.07 1.69 -4.23
C ILE A 329 -5.03 2.00 -5.71
N PRO A 330 -4.63 1.07 -6.59
CA PRO A 330 -4.52 1.41 -8.01
C PRO A 330 -5.90 1.50 -8.65
N LEU A 331 -6.73 0.49 -8.38
CA LEU A 331 -8.11 0.36 -8.86
C LEU A 331 -8.97 -0.26 -7.75
N LEU A 332 -10.30 -0.11 -7.86
CA LEU A 332 -11.24 -0.67 -6.88
C LEU A 332 -11.26 -2.20 -6.85
N ASP A 333 -10.92 -2.87 -7.95
CA ASP A 333 -10.94 -4.34 -8.03
C ASP A 333 -9.85 -5.00 -7.18
N TYR A 334 -8.77 -4.28 -6.88
CA TYR A 334 -7.75 -4.70 -5.92
C TYR A 334 -8.39 -5.05 -4.58
N ILE A 335 -9.25 -4.18 -4.06
CA ILE A 335 -9.90 -4.42 -2.77
C ILE A 335 -11.14 -5.32 -2.89
N ALA A 336 -11.86 -5.21 -4.01
CA ALA A 336 -13.11 -5.96 -4.24
C ALA A 336 -12.90 -7.48 -4.40
N GLY A 337 -11.72 -7.91 -4.87
CA GLY A 337 -11.37 -9.32 -5.01
C GLY A 337 -11.09 -10.06 -3.69
N THR A 338 -11.03 -9.36 -2.57
CA THR A 338 -10.72 -9.98 -1.27
C THR A 338 -11.97 -10.51 -0.57
N ASN A 339 -11.81 -11.58 0.23
CA ASN A 339 -12.86 -12.07 1.13
C ASN A 339 -13.02 -11.22 2.41
N TYR A 340 -12.35 -10.06 2.51
CA TYR A 340 -12.35 -9.21 3.70
C TYR A 340 -13.35 -8.06 3.55
N ASN A 341 -14.13 -7.78 4.60
CA ASN A 341 -15.02 -6.61 4.67
C ASN A 341 -14.19 -5.36 5.00
N ILE A 342 -13.43 -4.89 4.01
CA ILE A 342 -12.50 -3.77 4.11
C ILE A 342 -13.12 -2.50 4.69
N VAL A 343 -14.40 -2.26 4.46
CA VAL A 343 -15.10 -1.08 4.99
C VAL A 343 -15.27 -1.16 6.51
N ASP A 344 -15.51 -2.36 7.05
CA ASP A 344 -15.53 -2.59 8.50
C ASP A 344 -14.12 -2.44 9.08
N ASP A 345 -13.11 -2.95 8.38
CA ASP A 345 -11.72 -2.94 8.85
C ASP A 345 -11.06 -1.56 8.75
N ILE A 346 -11.34 -0.76 7.72
CA ILE A 346 -10.86 0.64 7.63
C ILE A 346 -11.41 1.46 8.80
N SER A 347 -12.67 1.23 9.19
CA SER A 347 -13.34 1.94 10.28
C SER A 347 -12.97 1.43 11.68
N THR A 348 -12.72 0.12 11.82
CA THR A 348 -12.60 -0.57 13.13
C THR A 348 -11.16 -0.98 13.42
N MET A 349 -10.31 -1.15 12.40
CA MET A 349 -8.89 -1.48 12.51
C MET A 349 -7.97 -0.29 12.26
N ALA A 350 -8.48 0.94 12.40
CA ALA A 350 -7.69 2.16 12.30
C ALA A 350 -6.51 2.19 13.31
N ASP A 351 -6.62 1.41 14.39
CA ASP A 351 -5.58 1.28 15.41
C ASP A 351 -4.74 -0.01 15.29
N ILE A 352 -5.10 -0.98 14.44
CA ILE A 352 -4.55 -2.35 14.55
C ILE A 352 -3.93 -2.91 13.25
N ILE A 353 -4.37 -2.55 12.03
CA ILE A 353 -3.98 -3.38 10.85
C ILE A 353 -3.56 -2.60 9.58
N THR A 354 -3.75 -1.29 9.51
CA THR A 354 -3.59 -0.57 8.22
C THR A 354 -2.13 -0.17 7.93
N SER A 355 -1.31 -1.04 7.33
CA SER A 355 -0.38 -0.62 6.24
C SER A 355 0.31 -1.79 5.56
N ILE A 356 0.80 -2.77 6.34
CA ILE A 356 1.76 -3.75 5.82
C ILE A 356 1.09 -5.10 5.54
N ALA A 357 0.32 -5.63 6.49
CA ALA A 357 -0.40 -6.89 6.36
C ALA A 357 -1.43 -6.88 5.22
N PHE A 358 -2.17 -5.77 5.05
CA PHE A 358 -3.19 -5.64 4.00
C PHE A 358 -2.56 -5.59 2.59
N LYS A 359 -1.41 -4.91 2.47
CA LYS A 359 -0.62 -4.84 1.22
C LYS A 359 -0.09 -6.20 0.79
N LYS A 360 0.37 -7.01 1.75
CA LYS A 360 0.92 -8.35 1.47
C LYS A 360 -0.16 -9.42 1.29
N ILE A 361 -1.28 -9.38 2.02
CA ILE A 361 -2.44 -10.29 1.79
C ILE A 361 -2.96 -10.18 0.35
N LEU A 362 -3.05 -8.95 -0.16
CA LEU A 362 -3.45 -8.69 -1.53
C LEU A 362 -2.43 -9.12 -2.57
N MET A 363 -1.15 -8.88 -2.30
CA MET A 363 -0.05 -9.37 -3.14
C MET A 363 -0.02 -10.91 -3.20
N LEU A 364 -0.37 -11.58 -2.10
CA LEU A 364 -0.40 -13.04 -1.98
C LEU A 364 -1.63 -13.68 -2.67
N ASN A 365 -2.80 -13.05 -2.61
CA ASN A 365 -3.96 -13.49 -3.40
C ASN A 365 -3.73 -13.31 -4.91
N TYR A 366 -2.85 -12.37 -5.30
CA TYR A 366 -2.47 -12.17 -6.70
C TYR A 366 -1.46 -13.23 -7.21
N LEU A 367 -0.56 -13.71 -6.34
CA LEU A 367 0.34 -14.83 -6.65
C LEU A 367 -0.39 -16.18 -6.85
N GLU A 368 -1.66 -16.30 -6.45
CA GLU A 368 -2.49 -17.48 -6.74
C GLU A 368 -2.96 -17.55 -8.20
N GLU A 369 -3.03 -16.42 -8.91
CA GLU A 369 -3.48 -16.37 -10.31
C GLU A 369 -2.34 -16.59 -11.32
N ASP A 370 -1.09 -16.31 -10.93
CA ASP A 370 0.08 -16.38 -11.82
C ASP A 370 0.87 -17.68 -11.62
N LYS A 371 0.77 -18.60 -12.59
CA LYS A 371 1.42 -19.93 -12.53
C LYS A 371 2.93 -19.91 -12.74
N ASN A 372 3.51 -18.74 -13.05
CA ASN A 372 4.94 -18.56 -13.28
C ASN A 372 5.49 -17.49 -12.32
N ILE A 373 5.88 -17.91 -11.12
CA ILE A 373 6.51 -17.00 -10.16
C ILE A 373 7.98 -16.84 -10.55
N ASP A 374 8.36 -15.61 -10.93
CA ASP A 374 9.75 -15.21 -11.03
C ASP A 374 10.36 -15.09 -9.62
N HIS A 375 11.52 -15.71 -9.41
CA HIS A 375 12.04 -16.10 -8.09
C HIS A 375 12.79 -14.99 -7.32
N GLU A 376 12.68 -13.72 -7.73
CA GLU A 376 13.40 -12.57 -7.14
C GLU A 376 12.51 -11.61 -6.32
N LEU A 377 11.44 -12.10 -5.69
CA LEU A 377 10.45 -11.24 -5.00
C LEU A 377 10.93 -10.57 -3.70
N PHE A 378 12.10 -10.93 -3.16
CA PHE A 378 12.64 -10.33 -1.94
C PHE A 378 14.12 -10.04 -2.11
N PRO A 379 14.57 -8.77 -2.01
CA PRO A 379 15.97 -8.42 -2.20
C PRO A 379 16.87 -9.09 -1.15
N ASN A 380 18.04 -9.57 -1.61
CA ASN A 380 19.13 -10.08 -0.78
C ASN A 380 19.57 -9.01 0.23
N HIS A 381 19.17 -9.16 1.49
CA HIS A 381 19.75 -8.42 2.59
C HIS A 381 20.28 -9.39 3.66
N SER A 382 21.32 -8.92 4.34
CA SER A 382 22.16 -9.57 5.35
C SER A 382 21.40 -10.06 6.58
N ILE A 383 20.51 -11.05 6.44
CA ILE A 383 19.66 -11.54 7.52
C ILE A 383 20.13 -12.94 7.95
N LEU A 384 20.40 -13.10 9.25
CA LEU A 384 20.67 -14.40 9.86
C LEU A 384 19.34 -15.14 10.09
N ARG A 385 18.95 -15.97 9.12
CA ARG A 385 17.75 -16.81 9.18
C ARG A 385 18.13 -18.29 9.26
N TYR A 386 17.64 -19.00 10.26
CA TYR A 386 17.97 -20.38 10.55
C TYR A 386 16.77 -21.31 10.39
N LEU A 387 16.97 -22.42 9.69
CA LEU A 387 16.02 -23.52 9.61
C LEU A 387 16.54 -24.71 10.45
N VAL A 388 15.81 -25.07 11.51
CA VAL A 388 16.16 -26.18 12.42
C VAL A 388 15.39 -27.44 12.03
N CYS A 389 16.08 -28.42 11.46
CA CYS A 389 15.51 -29.66 10.94
C CYS A 389 15.88 -30.85 11.83
N GLY A 390 14.90 -31.69 12.17
CA GLY A 390 15.15 -32.98 12.82
C GLY A 390 13.93 -33.89 12.85
N PRO A 391 14.09 -35.19 13.21
CA PRO A 391 12.97 -36.10 13.41
C PRO A 391 12.09 -35.70 14.59
N LYS A 392 10.88 -36.27 14.71
CA LYS A 392 10.03 -36.02 15.87
C LYS A 392 10.76 -36.41 17.16
N ASN A 393 10.56 -35.62 18.22
CA ASN A 393 11.13 -35.84 19.55
C ASN A 393 12.67 -35.75 19.64
N CYS A 394 13.34 -35.11 18.67
CA CYS A 394 14.80 -34.98 18.67
C CYS A 394 15.35 -33.81 19.51
N GLY A 395 14.49 -33.11 20.26
CA GLY A 395 14.89 -32.01 21.15
C GLY A 395 14.89 -30.60 20.54
N ARG A 396 14.27 -30.39 19.36
CA ARG A 396 14.23 -29.06 18.68
C ARG A 396 13.64 -27.97 19.56
N THR A 397 12.51 -28.27 20.23
CA THR A 397 11.88 -27.33 21.16
C THR A 397 12.85 -26.94 22.26
N SER A 398 13.56 -27.91 22.87
CA SER A 398 14.60 -27.62 23.86
C SER A 398 15.73 -26.76 23.30
N PHE A 399 16.14 -26.99 22.05
CA PHE A 399 17.19 -26.20 21.39
C PHE A 399 16.76 -24.76 21.16
N LEU A 400 15.54 -24.54 20.65
CA LEU A 400 14.98 -23.19 20.50
C LEU A 400 14.83 -22.50 21.86
N PHE A 401 14.44 -23.23 22.90
CA PHE A 401 14.34 -22.67 24.26
C PHE A 401 15.69 -22.25 24.84
N GLU A 402 16.74 -23.04 24.62
CA GLU A 402 18.11 -22.65 25.01
C GLU A 402 18.52 -21.34 24.34
N LEU A 403 18.26 -21.18 23.03
CA LEU A 403 18.50 -19.93 22.31
C LEU A 403 17.69 -18.77 22.90
N ALA A 404 16.41 -19.00 23.23
CA ALA A 404 15.56 -18.00 23.87
C ALA A 404 16.17 -17.50 25.19
N PHE A 405 16.66 -18.42 26.03
CA PHE A 405 17.27 -18.07 27.29
C PHE A 405 18.58 -17.32 27.13
N GLN A 406 19.44 -17.74 26.21
CA GLN A 406 20.70 -17.05 25.95
C GLN A 406 20.47 -15.60 25.50
N PHE A 407 19.46 -15.34 24.68
CA PHE A 407 19.10 -13.98 24.29
C PHE A 407 18.53 -13.18 25.47
N ALA A 408 17.60 -13.77 26.21
CA ALA A 408 16.97 -13.12 27.34
C ALA A 408 17.94 -12.78 28.48
N GLU A 409 18.96 -13.61 28.73
CA GLU A 409 20.05 -13.34 29.68
C GLU A 409 20.92 -12.15 29.26
N ASN A 410 21.05 -11.91 27.95
CA ASN A 410 21.75 -10.76 27.37
C ASN A 410 20.82 -9.54 27.18
N GLU A 411 19.74 -9.46 27.95
CA GLU A 411 18.75 -8.37 27.93
C GLU A 411 18.02 -8.18 26.59
N LYS A 412 18.00 -9.22 25.75
CA LYS A 412 17.32 -9.20 24.44
C LYS A 412 15.88 -9.69 24.54
N ASN A 413 15.00 -9.11 23.75
CA ASN A 413 13.58 -9.52 23.73
C ASN A 413 13.38 -10.67 22.75
N VAL A 414 12.68 -11.70 23.21
CA VAL A 414 12.44 -12.92 22.44
C VAL A 414 10.95 -13.15 22.26
N LEU A 415 10.54 -13.41 21.02
CA LEU A 415 9.21 -13.92 20.69
C LEU A 415 9.31 -15.42 20.39
N PHE A 416 8.68 -16.24 21.23
CA PHE A 416 8.62 -17.69 21.05
C PHE A 416 7.21 -18.11 20.62
N ILE A 417 7.07 -18.67 19.44
CA ILE A 417 5.80 -19.12 18.89
C ILE A 417 5.80 -20.64 18.87
N SER A 418 4.79 -21.25 19.49
CA SER A 418 4.62 -22.70 19.48
C SER A 418 3.18 -23.07 19.19
N ASN A 419 2.96 -24.27 18.66
CA ASN A 419 1.62 -24.82 18.49
C ASN A 419 1.15 -25.65 19.69
N LYS A 420 2.03 -25.90 20.68
CA LYS A 420 1.74 -26.72 21.86
C LYS A 420 2.08 -25.95 23.13
N GLN A 421 1.12 -25.91 24.05
CA GLN A 421 1.38 -25.38 25.38
C GLN A 421 2.38 -26.28 26.11
N LEU A 422 3.37 -25.65 26.76
CA LEU A 422 4.39 -26.37 27.49
C LEU A 422 3.84 -26.74 28.87
N GLY A 423 3.77 -28.04 29.16
CA GLY A 423 3.39 -28.53 30.49
C GLY A 423 4.51 -28.38 31.54
N SER A 424 5.75 -28.24 31.09
CA SER A 424 6.93 -27.97 31.92
C SER A 424 7.99 -27.25 31.08
N LEU A 425 8.93 -26.57 31.75
CA LEU A 425 10.05 -25.93 31.06
C LEU A 425 10.90 -26.99 30.36
N PRO A 426 11.20 -26.85 29.05
CA PRO A 426 12.07 -27.78 28.35
C PRO A 426 13.42 -27.94 29.02
N CYS A 427 14.00 -29.13 28.92
CA CYS A 427 15.34 -29.38 29.46
C CYS A 427 16.37 -28.45 28.80
N LEU A 428 17.15 -27.76 29.62
CA LEU A 428 18.26 -26.92 29.18
C LEU A 428 19.44 -27.79 28.74
N PHE A 429 20.21 -27.29 27.77
CA PHE A 429 21.50 -27.90 27.44
C PHE A 429 22.53 -27.37 28.44
N ASN A 430 23.34 -28.27 29.00
CA ASN A 430 24.20 -28.03 30.17
C ASN A 430 23.47 -27.91 31.49
N PHE A 431 24.19 -28.21 32.59
CA PHE A 431 23.77 -27.99 33.97
C PHE A 431 23.55 -26.50 34.33
N ARG A 432 23.03 -25.68 33.40
CA ARG A 432 22.62 -24.30 33.65
C ARG A 432 21.53 -24.30 34.72
N SER A 433 21.68 -23.38 35.66
CA SER A 433 20.57 -23.00 36.53
C SER A 433 19.43 -22.44 35.69
N GLN A 434 18.20 -22.66 36.14
CA GLN A 434 17.02 -22.02 35.54
C GLN A 434 17.23 -20.49 35.46
N PRO A 435 16.84 -19.84 34.36
CA PRO A 435 17.03 -18.42 34.15
C PRO A 435 16.31 -17.60 35.22
N SER A 436 16.82 -16.40 35.49
CA SER A 436 16.21 -15.49 36.46
C SER A 436 14.79 -15.11 36.05
N SER A 437 13.94 -14.79 37.05
CA SER A 437 12.60 -14.26 36.79
C SER A 437 12.60 -12.95 35.98
N HIS A 438 13.72 -12.21 35.99
CA HIS A 438 13.91 -11.02 35.17
C HIS A 438 14.13 -11.38 33.69
N SER A 439 15.01 -12.35 33.41
CA SER A 439 15.28 -12.84 32.06
C SER A 439 14.01 -13.45 31.44
N LEU A 440 13.25 -14.23 32.20
CA LEU A 440 12.00 -14.85 31.72
C LEU A 440 10.95 -13.83 31.23
N LYS A 441 10.89 -12.62 31.82
CA LYS A 441 9.95 -11.58 31.39
C LYS A 441 10.24 -11.05 29.98
N ARG A 442 11.44 -11.29 29.46
CA ARG A 442 11.84 -10.90 28.09
C ARG A 442 11.46 -11.93 27.03
N ILE A 443 10.99 -13.11 27.44
CA ILE A 443 10.53 -14.16 26.54
C ILE A 443 9.01 -14.12 26.51
N LYS A 444 8.45 -13.57 25.43
CA LYS A 444 7.01 -13.62 25.18
C LYS A 444 6.70 -14.90 24.43
N ILE A 445 5.88 -15.76 25.03
CA ILE A 445 5.46 -17.02 24.40
C ILE A 445 4.03 -16.87 23.87
N PHE A 446 3.83 -17.20 22.59
CA PHE A 446 2.52 -17.28 21.96
C PHE A 446 2.22 -18.70 21.52
N TYR A 447 1.03 -19.19 21.90
CA TYR A 447 0.57 -20.51 21.53
C TYR A 447 -0.51 -20.41 20.46
N THR A 448 -0.23 -20.92 19.25
CA THR A 448 -1.20 -20.93 18.15
C THR A 448 -1.17 -22.25 17.38
N PRO A 449 -2.29 -23.00 17.38
CA PRO A 449 -2.41 -24.22 16.59
C PRO A 449 -2.98 -23.95 15.19
N LYS A 450 -3.32 -22.71 14.82
CA LYS A 450 -4.05 -22.41 13.56
C LYS A 450 -3.33 -21.36 12.70
N PRO A 451 -3.29 -21.55 11.37
CA PRO A 451 -2.74 -20.55 10.44
C PRO A 451 -3.29 -19.14 10.61
N ASN A 452 -4.61 -18.98 10.77
CA ASN A 452 -5.23 -17.66 10.88
C ASN A 452 -4.83 -16.92 12.16
N GLU A 453 -4.66 -17.65 13.26
CA GLU A 453 -4.20 -17.09 14.54
C GLU A 453 -2.72 -16.69 14.45
N PHE A 454 -1.89 -17.46 13.73
CA PHE A 454 -0.51 -17.09 13.41
C PHE A 454 -0.44 -15.81 12.55
N LEU A 455 -1.21 -15.74 11.46
CA LEU A 455 -1.27 -14.56 10.59
C LEU A 455 -1.71 -13.31 11.37
N LYS A 456 -2.70 -13.47 12.25
CA LYS A 456 -3.17 -12.40 13.12
C LYS A 456 -2.07 -11.92 14.07
N LEU A 457 -1.37 -12.84 14.74
CA LEU A 457 -0.22 -12.48 15.58
C LEU A 457 0.84 -11.71 14.78
N MET A 458 1.25 -12.23 13.62
CA MET A 458 2.27 -11.56 12.79
C MET A 458 1.84 -10.16 12.37
N ALA A 459 0.54 -9.94 12.13
CA ALA A 459 0.00 -8.61 11.89
C ALA A 459 0.07 -7.72 13.15
N GLU A 460 -0.37 -8.22 14.31
CA GLU A 460 -0.42 -7.48 15.58
C GLU A 460 0.96 -7.05 16.08
N ILE A 461 2.02 -7.82 15.78
CA ILE A 461 3.40 -7.50 16.17
C ILE A 461 3.87 -6.12 15.68
N HIS A 462 3.34 -5.66 14.55
CA HIS A 462 3.66 -4.35 13.98
C HIS A 462 3.12 -3.17 14.82
N LEU A 463 2.27 -3.44 15.80
CA LEU A 463 1.67 -2.46 16.70
C LEU A 463 2.36 -2.40 18.05
N GLU A 464 3.23 -3.37 18.34
CA GLU A 464 3.92 -3.42 19.61
C GLU A 464 5.07 -2.42 19.60
N ASP A 465 5.19 -1.61 20.66
CA ASP A 465 6.38 -0.78 20.89
C ASP A 465 7.63 -1.64 21.17
N LEU A 466 7.43 -2.92 21.48
CA LEU A 466 8.49 -3.85 21.82
C LEU A 466 9.13 -4.43 20.55
N ILE A 467 10.42 -4.15 20.38
CA ILE A 467 11.25 -4.73 19.33
C ILE A 467 11.78 -6.09 19.79
N TYR A 468 11.60 -7.13 18.98
CA TYR A 468 12.16 -8.46 19.23
C TYR A 468 13.50 -8.64 18.51
N ASP A 469 14.53 -9.02 19.27
CA ASP A 469 15.85 -9.36 18.74
C ASP A 469 15.91 -10.80 18.21
N LEU A 470 15.03 -11.68 18.71
CA LEU A 470 14.95 -13.08 18.30
C LEU A 470 13.49 -13.52 18.16
N ILE A 471 13.16 -14.08 16.99
CA ILE A 471 11.87 -14.71 16.71
C ILE A 471 12.10 -16.21 16.51
N LEU A 472 11.43 -17.02 17.32
CA LEU A 472 11.51 -18.48 17.32
C LEU A 472 10.16 -19.06 16.95
N VAL A 473 10.12 -19.94 15.96
CA VAL A 473 8.90 -20.63 15.54
C VAL A 473 9.09 -22.14 15.66
N ASP A 474 8.47 -22.73 16.67
CA ASP A 474 8.55 -24.15 16.97
C ASP A 474 7.51 -24.96 16.16
N ASN A 475 7.94 -26.05 15.54
CA ASN A 475 7.13 -26.96 14.71
C ASN A 475 6.26 -26.21 13.69
N PHE A 476 6.87 -25.36 12.87
CA PHE A 476 6.16 -24.53 11.90
C PHE A 476 5.38 -25.37 10.86
N ASP A 477 5.88 -26.57 10.56
CA ASP A 477 5.21 -27.58 9.75
C ASP A 477 3.91 -28.12 10.38
N GLU A 478 3.70 -27.98 11.69
CA GLU A 478 2.45 -28.36 12.37
C GLU A 478 1.45 -27.19 12.48
N ILE A 479 1.91 -25.94 12.41
CA ILE A 479 1.01 -24.77 12.20
C ILE A 479 0.39 -24.85 10.81
N TYR A 480 1.18 -25.37 9.87
CA TYR A 480 0.75 -25.73 8.54
C TYR A 480 -0.09 -27.03 8.54
N ASN A 481 -1.30 -26.99 7.99
CA ASN A 481 -2.15 -28.18 7.90
C ASN A 481 -2.10 -28.77 6.47
N HIS A 482 -1.45 -29.92 6.30
CA HIS A 482 -1.31 -30.62 5.01
C HIS A 482 -2.66 -31.02 4.36
N ASN A 483 -3.75 -31.11 5.14
CA ASN A 483 -5.08 -31.48 4.65
C ASN A 483 -5.91 -30.29 4.12
N MET A 484 -5.31 -29.10 4.00
CA MET A 484 -5.97 -27.91 3.46
C MET A 484 -6.21 -28.01 1.95
N LYS A 485 -7.30 -27.39 1.46
CA LYS A 485 -7.63 -27.34 0.03
C LYS A 485 -6.49 -26.75 -0.83
N GLU A 486 -5.71 -25.82 -0.27
CA GLU A 486 -4.60 -25.12 -0.96
C GLU A 486 -3.36 -25.04 -0.06
N PRO A 487 -2.56 -26.11 -0.01
CA PRO A 487 -1.42 -26.21 0.90
C PRO A 487 -0.34 -25.16 0.57
N LEU A 488 0.12 -25.11 -0.68
CA LEU A 488 1.24 -24.24 -1.08
C LEU A 488 0.94 -22.74 -0.87
N SER A 489 -0.29 -22.30 -1.18
CA SER A 489 -0.72 -20.92 -0.93
C SER A 489 -0.66 -20.56 0.55
N THR A 490 -1.17 -21.43 1.42
CA THR A 490 -1.17 -21.21 2.88
C THR A 490 0.26 -21.12 3.42
N ALA A 491 1.14 -22.02 2.96
CA ALA A 491 2.55 -22.01 3.29
C ALA A 491 3.23 -20.68 2.92
N THR A 492 3.06 -20.23 1.68
CA THR A 492 3.60 -18.95 1.20
C THR A 492 3.07 -17.78 2.02
N LYS A 493 1.77 -17.79 2.37
CA LYS A 493 1.15 -16.77 3.22
C LYS A 493 1.78 -16.71 4.61
N LEU A 494 1.98 -17.85 5.26
CA LEU A 494 2.61 -17.92 6.58
C LEU A 494 4.06 -17.43 6.55
N CYS A 495 4.84 -17.85 5.54
CA CYS A 495 6.23 -17.42 5.38
C CYS A 495 6.32 -15.91 5.13
N ALA A 496 5.48 -15.37 4.25
CA ALA A 496 5.48 -13.95 3.91
C ALA A 496 5.19 -13.06 5.12
N PHE A 497 4.23 -13.44 5.96
CA PHE A 497 3.92 -12.72 7.21
C PHE A 497 5.05 -12.80 8.24
N LEU A 498 5.70 -13.96 8.34
CA LEU A 498 6.83 -14.15 9.25
C LEU A 498 8.04 -13.31 8.84
N PHE A 499 8.40 -13.31 7.56
CA PHE A 499 9.51 -12.52 7.05
C PHE A 499 9.23 -11.02 7.10
N ASP A 500 7.97 -10.62 6.89
CA ASP A 500 7.53 -9.24 7.06
C ASP A 500 7.77 -8.71 8.48
N ALA A 501 7.38 -9.48 9.50
CA ALA A 501 7.64 -9.10 10.89
C ALA A 501 9.14 -8.92 11.17
N VAL A 502 10.00 -9.77 10.59
CA VAL A 502 11.46 -9.63 10.72
C VAL A 502 11.97 -8.35 10.03
N ASP A 503 11.53 -8.09 8.80
CA ASP A 503 11.93 -6.91 8.02
C ASP A 503 11.46 -5.60 8.69
N TYR A 504 10.29 -5.61 9.34
CA TYR A 504 9.77 -4.50 10.13
C TYR A 504 10.72 -4.12 11.26
N PHE A 505 11.19 -5.09 12.05
CA PHE A 505 12.11 -4.80 13.15
C PHE A 505 13.46 -4.29 12.65
N GLN A 506 13.95 -4.84 11.54
CA GLN A 506 15.20 -4.37 10.92
C GLN A 506 15.12 -2.94 10.43
N SER A 507 14.00 -2.57 9.80
CA SER A 507 13.74 -1.20 9.34
C SER A 507 13.67 -0.21 10.51
N ASN A 508 13.35 -0.69 11.71
CA ASN A 508 13.37 0.08 12.96
C ASN A 508 14.70 -0.04 13.74
N GLY A 509 15.77 -0.47 13.07
CA GLY A 509 17.14 -0.47 13.60
C GLY A 509 17.54 -1.73 14.39
N ALA A 510 16.70 -2.77 14.42
CA ALA A 510 17.01 -4.03 15.08
C ALA A 510 17.88 -4.95 14.21
N ARG A 511 18.67 -5.83 14.84
CA ARG A 511 19.30 -6.98 14.16
C ARG A 511 18.55 -8.26 14.52
N THR A 512 17.29 -8.36 14.10
CA THR A 512 16.42 -9.48 14.44
C THR A 512 16.87 -10.77 13.77
N ILE A 513 17.06 -11.82 14.58
CA ILE A 513 17.35 -13.19 14.13
C ILE A 513 16.04 -13.98 14.07
N LEU A 514 15.90 -14.80 13.02
CA LEU A 514 14.78 -15.72 12.86
C LEU A 514 15.27 -17.16 12.93
N ALA A 515 14.67 -18.00 13.78
CA ALA A 515 14.86 -19.45 13.75
C ALA A 515 13.50 -20.18 13.67
N VAL A 516 13.37 -21.05 12.68
CA VAL A 516 12.14 -21.82 12.40
C VAL A 516 12.48 -23.29 12.48
N SER A 517 11.71 -24.09 13.23
CA SER A 517 11.91 -25.55 13.27
C SER A 517 10.85 -26.32 12.49
N ILE A 518 11.29 -27.39 11.81
CA ILE A 518 10.43 -28.27 10.99
C ILE A 518 10.84 -29.75 11.09
N THR A 519 9.91 -30.68 10.80
CA THR A 519 10.15 -32.13 10.87
C THR A 519 10.67 -32.69 9.53
N CYS A 520 11.82 -33.37 9.57
CA CYS A 520 12.53 -33.90 8.38
C CYS A 520 11.72 -34.87 7.50
N HIS A 521 10.63 -35.44 8.00
CA HIS A 521 9.79 -36.41 7.29
C HIS A 521 8.37 -35.90 7.02
N SER A 522 8.10 -34.59 7.14
CA SER A 522 6.82 -34.06 6.66
C SER A 522 6.73 -34.34 5.15
N GLY A 523 5.60 -34.87 4.68
CA GLY A 523 5.36 -35.18 3.26
C GLY A 523 5.23 -33.93 2.38
N CYS A 524 6.08 -32.93 2.61
CA CYS A 524 5.95 -31.58 2.13
C CYS A 524 7.27 -31.02 1.62
N THR A 525 7.89 -31.78 0.72
CA THR A 525 9.09 -31.38 -0.03
C THR A 525 8.96 -29.97 -0.61
N LYS A 526 7.82 -29.61 -1.21
CA LYS A 526 7.60 -28.26 -1.75
C LYS A 526 7.51 -27.14 -0.71
N PHE A 527 7.00 -27.42 0.49
CA PHE A 527 6.96 -26.43 1.59
C PHE A 527 8.35 -26.16 2.12
N ILE A 528 9.13 -27.23 2.30
CA ILE A 528 10.51 -27.17 2.73
C ILE A 528 11.36 -26.47 1.67
N GLU A 529 11.15 -26.74 0.37
CA GLU A 529 11.82 -26.03 -0.73
C GLU A 529 11.55 -24.51 -0.72
N VAL A 530 10.32 -24.08 -0.41
CA VAL A 530 10.00 -22.65 -0.28
C VAL A 530 10.74 -22.03 0.91
N LEU A 531 10.79 -22.72 2.05
CA LEU A 531 11.53 -22.27 3.22
C LEU A 531 13.04 -22.25 2.99
N GLU A 532 13.60 -23.30 2.39
CA GLU A 532 15.03 -23.46 2.11
C GLU A 532 15.52 -22.43 1.09
N LYS A 533 14.71 -22.05 0.09
CA LYS A 533 15.05 -20.95 -0.83
C LYS A 533 15.07 -19.58 -0.15
N GLN A 534 14.41 -19.42 1.01
CA GLN A 534 14.19 -18.13 1.67
C GLN A 534 14.96 -17.99 3.00
N LEU A 535 15.54 -19.09 3.51
CA LEU A 535 16.31 -19.19 4.75
C LEU A 535 17.74 -19.65 4.43
N TYR A 536 18.74 -18.85 4.77
CA TYR A 536 20.12 -19.04 4.31
C TYR A 536 20.93 -20.07 5.12
N ASN A 537 20.61 -20.32 6.39
CA ASN A 537 21.40 -21.20 7.26
C ASN A 537 20.55 -22.39 7.72
N ARG A 538 21.06 -23.62 7.56
CA ARG A 538 20.38 -24.86 7.97
C ARG A 538 21.04 -25.45 9.20
N ILE A 539 20.25 -25.89 10.18
CA ILE A 539 20.71 -26.59 11.37
C ILE A 539 20.07 -27.98 11.35
N GLU A 540 20.86 -29.02 11.11
CA GLU A 540 20.39 -30.40 11.02
C GLU A 540 20.72 -31.21 12.26
N TYR A 541 19.75 -31.98 12.72
CA TYR A 541 19.95 -33.00 13.73
C TYR A 541 20.79 -34.16 13.18
N TYR A 542 21.84 -34.55 13.89
CA TYR A 542 22.65 -35.73 13.60
C TYR A 542 22.65 -36.70 14.79
N PRO A 543 22.19 -37.95 14.61
CA PRO A 543 22.32 -38.98 15.64
C PRO A 543 23.77 -39.47 15.71
N HIS A 544 24.41 -39.38 16.88
CA HIS A 544 25.75 -39.97 17.11
C HIS A 544 25.66 -41.13 18.11
N HIS A 545 26.57 -42.11 17.99
CA HIS A 545 26.61 -43.31 18.85
C HIS A 545 26.90 -43.02 20.34
N SER A 546 27.25 -41.78 20.71
CA SER A 546 27.61 -41.34 22.06
C SER A 546 26.86 -40.11 22.56
N GLY A 547 25.85 -39.62 21.81
CA GLY A 547 25.09 -38.42 22.18
C GLY A 547 24.24 -37.84 21.04
N ILE A 548 23.53 -36.76 21.36
CA ILE A 548 22.64 -36.01 20.46
C ILE A 548 23.32 -34.69 20.07
N GLY A 549 23.31 -34.29 18.78
CA GLY A 549 23.90 -33.02 18.33
C GLY A 549 23.19 -32.39 17.14
N TYR A 550 23.40 -31.08 16.97
CA TYR A 550 22.95 -30.29 15.82
C TYR A 550 24.15 -29.75 15.05
N VAL A 551 24.11 -29.80 13.72
CA VAL A 551 25.19 -29.32 12.83
C VAL A 551 24.65 -28.17 11.98
N ILE A 552 25.39 -27.07 11.89
CA ILE A 552 25.08 -25.96 10.97
C ILE A 552 25.66 -26.27 9.59
N LYS A 553 24.83 -26.19 8.55
CA LYS A 553 25.21 -26.17 7.14
C LYS A 553 24.85 -24.81 6.55
N SER A 554 25.84 -24.10 6.01
CA SER A 554 25.62 -22.82 5.30
C SER A 554 25.26 -23.08 3.83
N SER A 555 24.37 -22.26 3.27
CA SER A 555 23.94 -22.34 1.86
C SER A 555 25.01 -21.96 0.84
N SER A 556 26.15 -21.37 1.24
CA SER A 556 27.26 -21.07 0.34
C SER A 556 28.00 -22.31 -0.18
N CYS A 557 27.66 -23.51 0.31
CA CYS A 557 28.38 -24.76 0.02
C CYS A 557 27.55 -25.79 -0.77
N LEU A 558 26.43 -25.39 -1.39
CA LEU A 558 25.64 -26.25 -2.28
C LEU A 558 26.39 -26.45 -3.62
N GLY A 559 27.51 -27.17 -3.58
CA GLY A 559 28.34 -27.44 -4.76
C GLY A 559 29.50 -28.43 -4.56
N SER A 560 29.88 -28.79 -3.33
CA SER A 560 30.94 -29.77 -3.10
C SER A 560 30.58 -30.76 -2.00
N ASP A 561 30.45 -32.04 -2.39
CA ASP A 561 30.41 -33.21 -1.50
C ASP A 561 31.79 -33.44 -0.85
N SER A 562 32.30 -32.44 -0.13
CA SER A 562 33.49 -32.57 0.69
C SER A 562 33.14 -32.25 2.14
N ASP A 563 33.35 -33.24 3.02
CA ASP A 563 33.22 -33.19 4.49
C ASP A 563 34.07 -32.09 5.19
N SER A 564 34.67 -31.17 4.43
CA SER A 564 35.67 -30.21 4.89
C SER A 564 35.15 -28.80 5.21
N ASP A 565 33.91 -28.46 4.85
CA ASP A 565 33.38 -27.09 5.04
C ASP A 565 32.19 -27.03 6.04
N VAL A 566 32.31 -27.83 7.10
CA VAL A 566 31.46 -27.70 8.30
C VAL A 566 32.03 -26.58 9.15
N ILE A 567 31.39 -25.40 9.16
CA ILE A 567 31.56 -24.45 10.27
C ILE A 567 30.82 -25.09 11.46
N GLY A 568 31.53 -25.99 12.13
CA GLY A 568 30.97 -26.83 13.17
C GLY A 568 30.73 -26.02 14.44
N ILE A 569 29.48 -25.98 14.91
CA ILE A 569 29.27 -26.18 16.34
C ILE A 569 29.68 -27.63 16.60
N HIS A 570 30.95 -27.86 16.90
CA HIS A 570 31.38 -29.16 17.39
C HIS A 570 30.99 -29.26 18.87
N SER A 571 29.86 -29.90 19.14
CA SER A 571 29.60 -30.43 20.48
C SER A 571 30.52 -31.64 20.69
N TYR A 572 31.63 -31.46 21.40
CA TYR A 572 32.43 -32.58 21.88
C TYR A 572 31.88 -33.07 23.21
N PHE A 573 31.43 -34.33 23.26
CA PHE A 573 31.15 -35.04 24.50
C PHE A 573 32.48 -35.49 25.12
N LYS A 574 32.99 -34.77 26.13
CA LYS A 574 34.00 -35.29 27.04
C LYS A 574 33.61 -34.90 28.46
N GLU A 575 33.46 -35.90 29.33
CA GLU A 575 33.17 -35.72 30.77
C GLU A 575 31.88 -34.94 31.10
N GLY A 576 30.83 -35.09 30.29
CA GLY A 576 29.48 -34.65 30.66
C GLY A 576 29.21 -33.15 30.60
N GLN A 577 30.01 -32.36 29.87
CA GLN A 577 29.75 -30.93 29.62
C GLN A 577 29.56 -30.66 28.12
N ILE A 578 28.63 -29.77 27.76
CA ILE A 578 28.44 -29.21 26.40
C ILE A 578 29.01 -27.79 26.40
N TRP A 579 29.89 -27.46 25.47
CA TRP A 579 30.35 -26.08 25.27
C TRP A 579 29.72 -25.53 23.99
N LEU A 580 29.11 -24.35 24.06
CA LEU A 580 28.59 -23.58 22.93
C LEU A 580 29.47 -22.32 22.81
N ASP A 581 30.33 -22.26 21.80
CA ASP A 581 30.89 -20.99 21.32
C ASP A 581 30.12 -20.63 20.04
N LEU A 582 29.50 -19.45 20.03
CA LEU A 582 28.78 -18.89 18.88
C LEU A 582 29.72 -18.10 17.97
#